data_AF-A0A352RXB5-F1
#
_entry.id   AF-A0A352RXB5-F1
#
_cell.length_a   1.000
_cell.length_b   1.000
_cell.length_c   1.000
_cell.angle_alpha   90.00
_cell.angle_beta   90.00
_cell.angle_gamma   90.00
#
_symmetry.space_group_name_H-M   'P 1'
#
loop_
_entity.id
_entity.type
_entity.pdbx_description
1 polymer ?
#
loop_
_entity_poly.entity_id
_entity_poly.type
_entity_poly.pdbx_seq_one_letter_code
_entity_poly.pdbx_strand_id
1 'polypeptide(L)'
;SQGKVTVFGVAADQATREKIILCCGNVEGVDSVEDKMSVNVESDESQWHTVVKGDTLWAISQAAYGNGAEYNKIFEANKPMLSNPDKIYPGQKLRIPPK
;
A
#
# COMPACT_ATOMS: atom_id res chain seq x y z
N SER A 1 -12.91 -8.98 -16.89
CA SER A 1 -14.03 -8.44 -16.08
C SER A 1 -13.50 -7.19 -15.39
N GLN A 2 -14.23 -6.06 -15.47
CA GLN A 2 -13.82 -4.83 -14.78
C GLN A 2 -14.43 -4.80 -13.38
N GLY A 3 -13.67 -5.22 -12.37
CA GLY A 3 -14.12 -5.23 -10.98
C GLY A 3 -13.88 -3.87 -10.31
N LYS A 4 -14.95 -3.17 -9.94
CA LYS A 4 -14.87 -2.01 -9.03
C LYS A 4 -15.28 -2.45 -7.63
N VAL A 5 -14.41 -2.25 -6.64
CA VAL A 5 -14.73 -2.47 -5.23
C VAL A 5 -15.01 -1.14 -4.57
N THR A 6 -16.11 -1.02 -3.80
CA THR A 6 -16.37 0.17 -2.98
C THR A 6 -16.23 -0.22 -1.51
N VAL A 7 -15.41 0.52 -0.76
CA VAL A 7 -15.24 0.35 0.70
C VAL A 7 -15.85 1.52 1.45
N PHE A 8 -16.54 1.25 2.55
CA PHE A 8 -17.22 2.27 3.36
C PHE A 8 -17.16 1.91 4.85
N GLY A 9 -17.28 2.93 5.71
CA GLY A 9 -17.25 2.78 7.17
C GLY A 9 -16.21 3.68 7.82
N VAL A 10 -16.02 3.53 9.13
CA VAL A 10 -15.04 4.30 9.91
C VAL A 10 -13.90 3.38 10.33
N ALA A 11 -12.68 3.66 9.88
CA ALA A 11 -11.49 2.97 10.33
C ALA A 11 -10.95 3.60 11.62
N ALA A 12 -10.26 2.80 12.44
CA ALA A 12 -9.65 3.27 13.68
C ALA A 12 -8.60 4.36 13.44
N ASP A 13 -7.83 4.23 12.36
CA ASP A 13 -6.78 5.15 11.95
C ASP A 13 -6.54 5.09 10.42
N GLN A 14 -5.76 6.05 9.92
CA GLN A 14 -5.41 6.17 8.50
C GLN A 14 -4.68 4.93 7.98
N ALA A 15 -3.79 4.34 8.78
CA ALA A 15 -3.06 3.13 8.37
C ALA A 15 -4.01 1.93 8.17
N THR A 16 -5.04 1.80 9.00
CA THR A 16 -6.05 0.75 8.90
C THR A 16 -6.92 0.95 7.66
N ARG A 17 -7.40 2.18 7.40
CA ARG A 17 -8.13 2.52 6.17
C ARG A 17 -7.32 2.15 4.92
N GLU A 18 -6.07 2.59 4.87
CA GLU A 18 -5.19 2.34 3.73
C GLU A 18 -4.88 0.85 3.53
N LYS A 19 -4.70 0.09 4.61
CA LYS A 19 -4.54 -1.37 4.52
C LYS A 19 -5.78 -2.06 3.95
N ILE A 20 -6.98 -1.61 4.31
CA ILE A 20 -8.23 -2.15 3.76
C ILE A 20 -8.29 -1.89 2.25
N ILE A 21 -8.00 -0.66 1.82
CA ILE A 21 -7.98 -0.28 0.39
C ILE A 21 -6.93 -1.11 -0.38
N LEU A 22 -5.74 -1.29 0.20
CA LEU A 22 -4.68 -2.09 -0.39
C LEU A 22 -5.10 -3.56 -0.55
N CYS A 23 -5.70 -4.17 0.50
CA CYS A 23 -6.24 -5.52 0.45
C CYS A 23 -7.21 -5.67 -0.72
N CYS A 24 -8.17 -4.75 -0.84
CA CYS A 24 -9.18 -4.80 -1.89
C CYS A 24 -8.56 -4.65 -3.29
N GLY A 25 -7.56 -3.77 -3.44
CA GLY A 25 -6.93 -3.49 -4.74
C GLY A 25 -5.98 -4.57 -5.24
N ASN A 26 -5.45 -5.41 -4.35
CA ASN A 26 -4.53 -6.50 -4.70
C ASN A 26 -5.25 -7.85 -4.95
N VAL A 27 -6.58 -7.87 -5.06
CA VAL A 27 -7.36 -9.07 -5.41
C VAL A 27 -7.43 -9.21 -6.94
N GLU A 28 -7.24 -10.43 -7.45
CA GLU A 28 -7.37 -10.73 -8.88
C GLU A 28 -8.73 -10.30 -9.44
N GLY A 29 -8.71 -9.56 -10.56
CA GLY A 29 -9.93 -9.07 -11.21
C GLY A 29 -10.50 -7.77 -10.64
N VAL A 30 -9.85 -7.17 -9.64
CA VAL A 30 -10.17 -5.81 -9.17
C VAL A 30 -9.33 -4.80 -9.93
N ASP A 31 -10.00 -3.93 -10.69
CA ASP A 31 -9.36 -2.86 -11.46
C ASP A 31 -9.25 -1.56 -10.66
N SER A 32 -10.22 -1.30 -9.77
CA SER A 32 -10.26 -0.08 -8.98
C SER A 32 -10.96 -0.28 -7.63
N VAL A 33 -10.49 0.49 -6.64
CA VAL A 33 -11.13 0.61 -5.33
C VAL A 33 -11.64 2.04 -5.19
N GLU A 34 -12.94 2.20 -5.00
CA GLU A 34 -13.57 3.44 -4.59
C GLU A 34 -13.61 3.49 -3.06
N ASP A 35 -12.81 4.39 -2.51
CA ASP A 35 -12.72 4.60 -1.09
C ASP A 35 -13.75 5.63 -0.60
N LYS A 36 -14.68 5.18 0.23
CA LYS A 36 -15.66 6.00 0.96
C LYS A 36 -15.53 5.82 2.48
N MET A 37 -14.36 5.38 2.94
CA MET A 37 -14.08 5.26 4.36
C MET A 37 -13.70 6.61 4.96
N SER A 38 -13.95 6.77 6.25
CA SER A 38 -13.45 7.89 7.06
C SER A 38 -12.58 7.38 8.22
N VAL A 39 -11.86 8.30 8.84
CA VAL A 39 -11.11 8.08 10.08
C VAL A 39 -11.52 9.14 11.10
N ASN A 40 -11.41 8.80 12.39
CA ASN A 40 -11.76 9.75 13.46
C ASN A 40 -10.72 10.86 13.64
N VAL A 41 -9.47 10.56 13.30
CA VAL A 41 -8.34 11.49 13.36
C VAL A 41 -7.56 11.33 12.06
N GLU A 42 -7.52 12.41 11.27
CA GLU A 42 -6.74 12.45 10.04
C GLU A 42 -5.24 12.50 10.36
N SER A 43 -4.45 11.82 9.55
CA SER A 43 -2.99 11.88 9.56
C SER A 43 -2.49 11.92 8.13
N ASP A 44 -1.18 12.12 7.96
CA ASP A 44 -0.54 12.05 6.65
C ASP A 44 -0.89 10.75 5.92
N GLU A 45 -1.24 10.87 4.64
CA GLU A 45 -1.61 9.74 3.79
C GLU A 45 -0.36 9.07 3.19
N SER A 46 -0.47 7.76 2.98
CA SER A 46 0.56 7.00 2.28
C SER A 46 0.58 7.32 0.79
N GLN A 47 1.78 7.24 0.22
CA GLN A 47 1.93 7.15 -1.23
C GLN A 47 1.70 5.71 -1.69
N TRP A 48 1.28 5.56 -2.94
CA TRP A 48 1.07 4.26 -3.57
C TRP A 48 2.09 4.04 -4.68
N HIS A 49 2.73 2.88 -4.67
CA HIS A 49 3.66 2.48 -5.72
C HIS A 49 3.23 1.16 -6.33
N THR A 50 3.14 1.12 -7.66
CA THR A 50 2.95 -0.13 -8.40
C THR A 50 4.33 -0.63 -8.78
N VAL A 51 4.69 -1.80 -8.28
CA VAL A 51 6.00 -2.43 -8.53
C VAL A 51 6.18 -2.64 -10.03
N VAL A 52 7.35 -2.26 -10.54
CA VAL A 52 7.76 -2.53 -11.92
C VAL A 52 8.94 -3.50 -11.95
N LYS A 53 9.25 -4.04 -13.14
CA LYS A 53 10.36 -4.99 -13.29
C LYS A 53 11.68 -4.34 -12.89
N GLY A 54 12.37 -4.95 -11.92
CA GLY A 54 13.67 -4.50 -11.43
C GLY A 54 13.61 -3.71 -10.12
N ASP A 55 12.41 -3.42 -9.61
CA ASP A 55 12.25 -2.77 -8.32
C ASP A 55 12.77 -3.63 -7.16
N THR A 56 13.27 -2.95 -6.14
CA THR A 56 13.56 -3.51 -4.81
C THR A 56 12.97 -2.58 -3.76
N LEU A 57 12.62 -3.09 -2.57
CA LEU A 57 12.14 -2.22 -1.49
C LEU A 57 13.18 -1.15 -1.10
N TRP A 58 14.47 -1.47 -1.21
CA TRP A 58 15.55 -0.50 -0.96
C TRP A 58 15.51 0.65 -1.95
N ALA A 59 15.39 0.38 -3.25
CA ALA A 59 15.32 1.42 -4.28
C ALA A 59 14.04 2.27 -4.14
N ILE A 60 12.91 1.64 -3.84
CA ILE A 60 11.65 2.34 -3.58
C ILE A 60 11.78 3.25 -2.35
N SER A 61 12.37 2.73 -1.25
CA SER A 61 12.64 3.50 -0.04
C SER A 61 13.60 4.65 -0.28
N GLN A 62 14.64 4.46 -1.10
CA GLN A 62 15.57 5.52 -1.47
C GLN A 62 14.85 6.63 -2.24
N ALA A 63 13.95 6.28 -3.15
CA ALA A 63 13.16 7.26 -3.91
C ALA A 63 12.14 8.00 -3.04
N ALA A 64 11.45 7.29 -2.14
CA ALA A 64 10.40 7.87 -1.30
C ALA A 64 10.93 8.68 -0.11
N TYR A 65 11.97 8.17 0.57
CA TYR A 65 12.44 8.73 1.84
C TYR A 65 13.82 9.38 1.76
N GLY A 66 14.51 9.25 0.62
CA GLY A 66 15.91 9.61 0.49
C GLY A 66 16.85 8.66 1.22
N ASN A 67 16.36 7.54 1.76
CA ASN A 67 17.14 6.57 2.51
C ASN A 67 16.65 5.15 2.24
N GLY A 68 17.42 4.38 1.46
CA GLY A 68 17.08 2.98 1.16
C GLY A 68 17.06 2.06 2.38
N ALA A 69 17.76 2.39 3.47
CA ALA A 69 17.75 1.61 4.70
C ALA A 69 16.39 1.64 5.44
N GLU A 70 15.50 2.57 5.08
CA GLU A 70 14.14 2.65 5.64
C GLU A 70 13.15 1.69 4.96
N TYR A 71 13.61 0.78 4.09
CA TYR A 71 12.77 -0.18 3.39
C TYR A 71 11.89 -1.03 4.33
N ASN A 72 12.33 -1.25 5.57
CA ASN A 72 11.56 -1.94 6.59
C ASN A 72 10.22 -1.24 6.91
N LYS A 73 10.14 0.09 6.81
CA LYS A 73 8.87 0.82 6.97
C LYS A 73 7.84 0.39 5.92
N ILE A 74 8.29 0.28 4.67
CA ILE A 74 7.47 -0.21 3.56
C ILE A 74 7.09 -1.67 3.80
N PHE A 75 8.04 -2.52 4.18
CA PHE A 75 7.75 -3.93 4.46
C PHE A 75 6.67 -4.11 5.54
N GLU A 76 6.83 -3.48 6.71
CA GLU A 76 5.86 -3.59 7.81
C GLU A 76 4.50 -2.99 7.46
N ALA A 77 4.47 -1.89 6.68
CA ALA A 77 3.23 -1.28 6.21
C ALA A 77 2.39 -2.20 5.31
N ASN A 78 3.02 -3.16 4.64
CA ASN A 78 2.37 -4.06 3.68
C ASN A 78 2.13 -5.48 4.24
N LYS A 79 2.49 -5.77 5.49
CA LYS A 79 2.11 -7.03 6.13
C LYS A 79 0.59 -7.11 6.39
N PRO A 80 -0.02 -8.32 6.28
CA PRO A 80 0.60 -9.60 5.95
C PRO A 80 0.71 -9.89 4.44
N MET A 81 0.25 -8.96 3.59
CA MET A 81 0.20 -9.15 2.13
C MET A 81 1.60 -9.28 1.51
N LEU A 82 2.60 -8.62 2.10
CA LEU A 82 4.00 -8.85 1.83
C LEU A 82 4.63 -9.66 2.97
N SER A 83 4.94 -10.93 2.72
CA SER A 83 5.49 -11.85 3.73
C SER A 83 7.01 -11.92 3.75
N ASN A 84 7.66 -11.49 2.66
CA ASN A 84 9.11 -11.45 2.54
C ASN A 84 9.52 -10.15 1.83
N PRO A 85 10.47 -9.37 2.38
CA PRO A 85 10.88 -8.08 1.82
C PRO A 85 11.48 -8.18 0.41
N ASP A 86 12.02 -9.34 0.03
CA ASP A 86 12.64 -9.56 -1.28
C ASP A 86 11.65 -10.12 -2.32
N LYS A 87 10.41 -10.43 -1.91
CA LYS A 87 9.39 -11.04 -2.78
C LYS A 87 8.31 -10.05 -3.17
N ILE A 88 8.69 -9.08 -4.00
CA ILE A 88 7.76 -8.17 -4.68
C ILE A 88 7.69 -8.52 -6.17
N TYR A 89 6.53 -8.36 -6.80
CA TYR A 89 6.30 -8.74 -8.19
C TYR A 89 5.76 -7.58 -9.02
N PRO A 90 6.11 -7.47 -10.31
CA PRO A 90 5.55 -6.44 -11.19
C PRO A 90 4.02 -6.43 -11.18
N GLY A 91 3.43 -5.25 -11.06
CA GLY A 91 1.98 -5.05 -10.93
C GLY A 91 1.45 -5.06 -9.49
N GLN A 92 2.24 -5.52 -8.52
CA GLN A 92 1.85 -5.47 -7.11
C GLN A 92 1.80 -4.02 -6.61
N LYS A 93 0.68 -3.61 -6.01
CA LYS A 93 0.59 -2.30 -5.36
C LYS A 93 1.19 -2.39 -3.95
N LEU A 94 1.99 -1.40 -3.58
CA LEU A 94 2.60 -1.24 -2.27
C LEU A 94 2.15 0.09 -1.63
N ARG A 95 1.89 0.03 -0.33
CA ARG A 95 1.70 1.19 0.54
C ARG A 95 3.06 1.73 1.00
N ILE A 96 3.33 3.00 0.75
CA ILE A 96 4.53 3.70 1.20
C ILE A 96 4.09 4.71 2.27
N PRO A 97 4.25 4.38 3.57
CA PRO A 97 3.82 5.30 4.63
C PRO A 97 4.59 6.63 4.59
N PRO A 98 4.05 7.71 5.16
CA PRO A 98 4.81 8.92 5.43
C PRO A 98 6.12 8.62 6.17
N LYS A 99 7.13 9.47 5.96
CA LYS A 99 8.46 9.29 6.56
C LYS A 99 8.41 9.33 8.08
#